data_AF-A0A523XEY3-F1
#
_entry.id   AF-A0A523XEY3-F1
#
_cell.length_a   1.000
_cell.length_b   1.000
_cell.length_c   1.000
_cell.angle_alpha   90.00
_cell.angle_beta   90.00
_cell.angle_gamma   90.00
#
_symmetry.space_group_name_H-M   'P 1'
#
loop_
_entity.id
_entity.type
_entity.pdbx_description
1 polymer ?
#
loop_
_entity_poly.entity_id
_entity_poly.type
_entity_poly.pdbx_seq_one_letter_code
_entity_poly.pdbx_strand_id
1 'polypeptide(L)'
;MRILHIHTSDYMQGGGGAIAMYRLHLGLKRAGFDSKILCATKTLETSDSIAIPRLSKLESLLGKVTSRLGLSDIHCIGSFKIKDNKAYSDADVLNLHSFRARFSYLALPSLTKNKPTVFTLHDMWPFTGHCAVSYDCDRWKIGCARCPY
;
A
#
# COMPACT_ATOMS: atom_id res chain seq x y z
N MET A 1 -2.48 7.95 -21.03
CA MET A 1 -1.72 7.17 -20.03
C MET A 1 -2.64 6.84 -18.87
N ARG A 2 -2.59 5.60 -18.39
CA ARG A 2 -3.40 5.02 -17.32
C ARG A 2 -2.55 4.82 -16.07
N ILE A 3 -2.94 5.42 -14.96
CA ILE A 3 -2.18 5.45 -13.71
C ILE A 3 -2.99 4.77 -12.63
N LEU A 4 -2.40 3.79 -11.95
CA LEU A 4 -3.03 3.11 -10.82
C LEU A 4 -2.32 3.46 -9.53
N HIS A 5 -3.04 4.13 -8.63
CA HIS A 5 -2.62 4.35 -7.26
C HIS A 5 -2.94 3.13 -6.41
N ILE A 6 -1.97 2.64 -5.63
CA ILE A 6 -2.19 1.56 -4.65
C ILE A 6 -1.97 2.13 -3.25
N HIS A 7 -3.01 2.02 -2.43
CA HIS A 7 -3.00 2.50 -1.04
C HIS A 7 -3.92 1.63 -0.17
N THR A 8 -3.75 1.64 1.15
CA THR A 8 -4.61 0.86 2.06
C THR A 8 -6.05 1.36 2.10
N SER A 9 -6.26 2.66 1.89
CA SER A 9 -7.56 3.34 1.79
C SER A 9 -7.57 4.34 0.65
N ASP A 10 -8.74 4.62 0.08
CA ASP A 10 -8.91 5.59 -1.01
C ASP A 10 -9.00 7.06 -0.56
N TYR A 11 -9.23 7.35 0.73
CA TYR A 11 -9.30 8.73 1.23
C TYR A 11 -9.05 8.84 2.76
N MET A 12 -9.84 9.62 3.50
CA MET A 12 -9.55 10.04 4.89
C MET A 12 -9.28 8.90 5.88
N GLN A 13 -9.86 7.71 5.68
CA GLN A 13 -9.61 6.57 6.56
C GLN A 13 -8.17 6.03 6.49
N GLY A 14 -7.40 6.43 5.48
CA GLY A 14 -5.97 6.11 5.37
C GLY A 14 -5.02 7.19 5.88
N GLY A 15 -5.53 8.26 6.49
CA GLY A 15 -4.71 9.36 7.02
C GLY A 15 -4.02 10.19 5.93
N GLY A 16 -2.93 10.88 6.31
CA GLY A 16 -2.25 11.86 5.45
C GLY A 16 -1.77 11.30 4.10
N GLY A 17 -1.24 10.07 4.07
CA GLY A 17 -0.78 9.42 2.84
C GLY A 17 -1.90 9.18 1.83
N ALA A 18 -3.08 8.77 2.31
CA ALA A 18 -4.27 8.61 1.46
C ALA A 18 -4.80 9.95 0.94
N ILE A 19 -4.81 10.99 1.79
CA ILE A 19 -5.24 12.34 1.39
C ILE A 19 -4.28 12.89 0.32
N ALA A 20 -2.97 12.72 0.49
CA ALA A 20 -1.97 13.13 -0.49
C ALA A 20 -2.11 12.36 -1.81
N MET A 21 -2.30 11.03 -1.75
CA MET A 21 -2.62 10.19 -2.90
C MET A 21 -3.87 10.69 -3.63
N TYR A 22 -4.94 11.01 -2.90
CA TYR A 22 -6.20 11.43 -3.48
C TYR A 22 -6.09 12.79 -4.18
N ARG A 23 -5.35 13.73 -3.56
CA ARG A 23 -5.02 15.03 -4.20
C ARG A 23 -4.25 14.83 -5.50
N LEU A 24 -3.27 13.91 -5.52
CA LEU A 24 -2.51 13.58 -6.73
C LEU A 24 -3.42 12.96 -7.79
N HIS A 25 -4.28 12.01 -7.43
CA HIS A 25 -5.27 11.41 -8.32
C HIS A 25 -6.15 12.47 -8.99
N LEU A 26 -6.71 13.40 -8.21
CA LEU A 26 -7.52 14.51 -8.74
C LEU A 26 -6.71 15.43 -9.67
N GLY A 27 -5.46 15.72 -9.32
CA GLY A 27 -4.56 16.51 -10.16
C GLY A 27 -4.28 15.86 -11.52
N LEU A 28 -4.01 14.55 -11.52
CA LEU A 28 -3.79 13.76 -12.74
C LEU A 28 -5.05 13.71 -13.63
N LYS A 29 -6.22 13.54 -13.03
CA LYS A 29 -7.51 13.61 -13.75
C LYS A 29 -7.71 14.96 -14.42
N ARG A 30 -7.43 16.07 -13.71
CA ARG A 30 -7.52 17.44 -14.26
C ARG A 30 -6.52 17.68 -15.41
N ALA A 31 -5.37 17.01 -15.37
CA ALA A 31 -4.38 17.04 -16.46
C ALA A 31 -4.75 16.12 -17.64
N GLY A 32 -5.91 15.45 -17.63
CA GLY A 32 -6.39 14.61 -18.73
C GLY A 32 -5.90 13.16 -18.70
N PHE A 33 -5.31 12.69 -17.59
CA PHE A 33 -4.91 11.28 -17.45
C PHE A 33 -6.05 10.41 -16.90
N ASP A 34 -6.08 9.14 -17.30
CA ASP A 34 -6.92 8.13 -16.65
C ASP A 34 -6.21 7.69 -15.36
N SER A 35 -6.78 8.03 -14.20
CA SER A 35 -6.21 7.74 -12.89
C SER A 35 -7.24 6.98 -12.07
N LYS A 36 -6.81 5.86 -11.47
CA LYS A 36 -7.65 4.99 -10.63
C LYS A 36 -6.96 4.68 -9.32
N ILE A 37 -7.73 4.31 -8.31
CA ILE A 37 -7.27 3.96 -6.98
C ILE A 37 -7.67 2.51 -6.70
N LEU A 38 -6.70 1.69 -6.31
CA LEU A 38 -6.90 0.33 -5.83
C LEU A 38 -6.60 0.29 -4.33
N CYS A 39 -7.61 -0.04 -3.51
CA CYS A 39 -7.47 0.05 -2.06
C CYS A 39 -8.17 -1.07 -1.29
N ALA A 40 -7.76 -1.31 -0.04
CA ALA A 40 -8.42 -2.29 0.83
C ALA A 40 -9.67 -1.72 1.51
N THR A 41 -9.60 -0.46 1.92
CA THR A 41 -10.70 0.28 2.57
C THR A 41 -11.24 1.31 1.60
N LYS A 42 -12.29 0.91 0.87
CA LYS A 42 -13.03 1.79 -0.04
C LYS A 42 -14.07 2.60 0.73
N THR A 43 -14.02 3.92 0.58
CA THR A 43 -14.93 4.88 1.23
C THR A 43 -15.60 5.81 0.23
N LEU A 44 -15.01 5.98 -0.95
CA LEU A 44 -15.54 6.82 -2.01
C LEU A 44 -16.54 6.04 -2.87
N GLU A 45 -17.64 6.68 -3.27
CA GLU A 45 -18.64 6.07 -4.15
C GLU A 45 -18.26 6.15 -5.64
N THR A 46 -17.10 6.71 -5.97
CA THR A 46 -16.60 6.83 -7.35
C THR A 46 -16.24 5.48 -7.97
N SER A 47 -16.42 5.38 -9.28
CA SER A 47 -15.96 4.27 -10.11
C SER A 47 -14.44 4.24 -10.28
N ASP A 48 -13.76 5.36 -10.03
CA ASP A 48 -12.30 5.44 -10.05
C ASP A 48 -11.66 4.71 -8.85
N SER A 49 -12.43 4.41 -7.80
CA SER A 49 -11.98 3.69 -6.60
C SER A 49 -12.43 2.24 -6.61
N ILE A 50 -11.47 1.32 -6.52
CA ILE A 50 -11.67 -0.11 -6.67
C ILE A 50 -11.18 -0.79 -5.38
N ALA A 51 -12.08 -1.57 -4.77
CA ALA A 51 -11.74 -2.33 -3.57
C ALA A 51 -11.01 -3.63 -3.95
N ILE A 52 -9.94 -3.96 -3.23
CA ILE A 52 -9.38 -5.31 -3.22
C ILE A 52 -10.20 -6.21 -2.27
N PRO A 53 -10.18 -7.54 -2.47
CA PRO A 53 -10.80 -8.47 -1.53
C PRO A 53 -10.31 -8.29 -0.09
N ARG A 54 -11.20 -8.49 0.88
CA ARG A 54 -10.83 -8.50 2.30
C ARG A 54 -9.89 -9.66 2.59
N LEU A 55 -8.97 -9.47 3.55
CA LEU A 55 -8.18 -10.56 4.11
C LEU A 55 -9.10 -11.69 4.60
N SER A 56 -8.70 -12.91 4.27
CA SER A 56 -9.34 -14.11 4.79
C SER A 56 -9.12 -14.25 6.30
N LYS A 57 -9.96 -15.07 6.95
CA LYS A 57 -9.80 -15.39 8.38
C LYS A 57 -8.44 -16.03 8.68
N LEU A 58 -7.94 -16.86 7.75
CA LEU A 58 -6.65 -17.51 7.86
C LEU A 58 -5.51 -16.48 7.84
N GLU A 59 -5.52 -15.56 6.87
CA GLU A 59 -4.54 -14.46 6.83
C GLU A 59 -4.58 -13.63 8.10
N SER A 60 -5.78 -13.31 8.59
CA SER A 60 -5.95 -12.56 9.84
C SER A 60 -5.40 -13.30 11.07
N LEU A 61 -5.53 -14.64 11.11
CA LEU A 61 -4.97 -15.46 12.18
C LEU A 61 -3.43 -15.53 12.08
N LEU A 62 -2.91 -15.74 10.87
CA LEU A 62 -1.47 -15.73 10.59
C LEU A 62 -0.85 -14.37 10.93
N GLY A 63 -1.59 -13.28 10.76
CA GLY A 63 -1.18 -11.94 11.20
C GLY A 63 -0.80 -11.87 12.68
N LYS A 64 -1.52 -12.57 13.56
CA LYS A 64 -1.21 -12.61 15.00
C LYS A 64 0.09 -13.35 15.32
N VAL A 65 0.46 -14.34 14.50
CA VAL A 65 1.71 -15.10 14.67
C VAL A 65 2.87 -14.33 14.06
N THR A 66 2.73 -13.91 12.81
CA THR A 66 3.78 -13.23 12.05
C THR A 66 4.19 -11.90 12.69
N SER A 67 3.24 -11.11 13.21
CA SER A 67 3.55 -9.88 13.96
C SER A 67 4.41 -10.13 15.21
N ARG A 68 4.19 -11.23 15.95
CA ARG A 68 5.00 -11.59 17.13
C ARG A 68 6.44 -11.97 16.77
N LEU A 69 6.65 -12.43 15.54
CA LEU A 69 7.97 -12.77 15.00
C LEU A 69 8.66 -11.58 14.32
N GLY A 70 8.05 -10.38 14.32
CA GLY A 70 8.57 -9.21 13.61
C GLY A 70 8.41 -9.29 12.09
N LEU A 71 7.58 -10.22 11.60
CA LEU A 71 7.28 -10.42 10.18
C LEU A 71 5.92 -9.83 9.83
N SER A 72 5.66 -8.57 10.19
CA SER A 72 4.35 -7.97 9.94
C SER A 72 4.00 -8.00 8.45
N ASP A 73 2.71 -8.03 8.13
CA ASP A 73 2.18 -7.92 6.77
C ASP A 73 2.47 -9.07 5.79
N ILE A 74 3.45 -9.96 6.04
CA ILE A 74 3.73 -11.10 5.13
C ILE A 74 2.53 -12.03 4.98
N HIS A 75 1.67 -12.05 5.99
CA HIS A 75 0.42 -12.82 6.03
C HIS A 75 -0.62 -12.34 5.01
N CYS A 76 -0.48 -11.14 4.44
CA CYS A 76 -1.40 -10.58 3.44
C CYS A 76 -1.17 -11.18 2.04
N ILE A 77 -1.25 -12.50 1.90
CA ILE A 77 -0.98 -13.24 0.66
C ILE A 77 -1.92 -12.86 -0.49
N GLY A 78 -3.10 -12.31 -0.20
CA GLY A 78 -4.00 -11.72 -1.21
C GLY A 78 -3.34 -10.65 -2.09
N SER A 79 -2.24 -10.05 -1.63
CA SER A 79 -1.47 -9.05 -2.40
C SER A 79 -0.92 -9.61 -3.72
N PHE A 80 -0.62 -10.91 -3.78
CA PHE A 80 -0.17 -11.56 -5.03
C PHE A 80 -1.27 -11.64 -6.09
N LYS A 81 -2.54 -11.49 -5.70
CA LYS A 81 -3.70 -11.46 -6.61
C LYS A 81 -4.01 -10.06 -7.15
N ILE A 82 -3.29 -9.02 -6.72
CA ILE A 82 -3.46 -7.66 -7.27
C ILE A 82 -3.26 -7.65 -8.78
N LYS A 83 -2.33 -8.48 -9.29
CA LYS A 83 -2.05 -8.61 -10.72
C LYS A 83 -3.23 -9.15 -11.54
N ASP A 84 -4.17 -9.84 -10.89
CA ASP A 84 -5.34 -10.42 -11.54
C ASP A 84 -6.46 -9.37 -11.69
N ASN A 85 -6.31 -8.20 -11.05
CA ASN A 85 -7.28 -7.11 -11.16
C ASN A 85 -7.15 -6.39 -12.50
N LYS A 86 -8.28 -6.15 -13.18
CA LYS A 86 -8.32 -5.44 -14.46
C LYS A 86 -7.65 -4.05 -14.39
N ALA A 87 -7.79 -3.31 -13.29
CA ALA A 87 -7.15 -2.01 -13.13
C ALA A 87 -5.63 -2.10 -13.13
N TYR A 88 -5.05 -3.18 -12.59
CA TYR A 88 -3.61 -3.41 -12.65
C TYR A 88 -3.17 -3.75 -14.08
N SER A 89 -3.90 -4.62 -14.77
CA SER A 89 -3.59 -5.01 -16.15
C SER A 89 -3.67 -3.81 -17.09
N ASP A 90 -4.70 -2.99 -16.93
CA ASP A 90 -4.92 -1.77 -17.72
C ASP A 90 -3.96 -0.64 -17.36
N ALA A 91 -3.31 -0.62 -16.19
CA ALA A 91 -2.41 0.45 -15.83
C ALA A 91 -1.14 0.46 -16.71
N ASP A 92 -0.73 1.63 -17.15
CA ASP A 92 0.58 1.85 -17.80
C ASP A 92 1.66 2.10 -16.73
N VAL A 93 1.29 2.73 -15.61
CA VAL A 93 2.17 3.04 -14.46
C VAL A 93 1.47 2.72 -13.14
N LEU A 94 2.21 2.12 -12.20
CA LEU A 94 1.79 1.98 -10.80
C LEU A 94 2.38 3.11 -9.97
N ASN A 95 1.59 3.66 -9.05
CA ASN A 95 2.08 4.55 -8.00
C ASN A 95 1.72 3.95 -6.63
N LEU A 96 2.72 3.48 -5.90
CA LEU A 96 2.57 2.92 -4.57
C LEU A 96 2.66 4.04 -3.54
N HIS A 97 1.66 4.17 -2.68
CA HIS A 97 1.63 5.19 -1.63
C HIS A 97 1.72 4.59 -0.22
N SER A 98 1.24 3.35 -0.04
CA SER A 98 1.40 2.62 1.22
C SER A 98 1.32 1.14 0.94
N PHE A 99 2.30 0.40 1.47
CA PHE A 99 2.40 -1.04 1.29
C PHE A 99 2.62 -1.78 2.62
N ARG A 100 1.95 -1.28 3.67
CA ARG A 100 1.93 -1.84 5.03
C ARG A 100 0.50 -2.13 5.49
N ALA A 101 0.35 -2.91 6.56
CA ALA A 101 -0.91 -3.32 7.22
C ALA A 101 -1.90 -4.17 6.41
N ARG A 102 -2.04 -3.93 5.10
CA ARG A 102 -3.01 -4.61 4.22
C ARG A 102 -2.38 -5.24 2.98
N PHE A 103 -1.07 -5.06 2.81
CA PHE A 103 -0.32 -5.57 1.66
C PHE A 103 0.94 -6.27 2.15
N SER A 104 1.22 -7.45 1.59
CA SER A 104 2.45 -8.19 1.84
C SER A 104 3.53 -7.65 0.94
N TYR A 105 4.55 -7.01 1.51
CA TYR A 105 5.69 -6.45 0.79
C TYR A 105 6.46 -7.46 -0.06
N LEU A 106 6.32 -8.75 0.22
CA LEU A 106 6.85 -9.83 -0.61
C LEU A 106 6.21 -9.88 -2.01
N ALA A 107 5.04 -9.26 -2.19
CA ALA A 107 4.40 -9.14 -3.50
C ALA A 107 5.05 -8.05 -4.38
N LEU A 108 5.80 -7.10 -3.81
CA LEU A 108 6.37 -5.96 -4.55
C LEU A 108 7.17 -6.41 -5.79
N PRO A 109 8.14 -7.35 -5.70
CA PRO A 109 8.89 -7.77 -6.88
C PRO A 109 7.98 -8.32 -7.99
N SER A 110 6.93 -9.07 -7.64
CA SER A 110 5.99 -9.60 -8.63
C SER A 110 5.13 -8.51 -9.29
N LEU A 111 4.79 -7.45 -8.55
CA LEU A 111 3.96 -6.35 -9.04
C LEU A 111 4.76 -5.35 -9.88
N THR A 112 6.06 -5.19 -9.59
CA THR A 112 6.89 -4.19 -10.26
C THR A 112 7.76 -4.76 -11.37
N LYS A 113 7.93 -6.09 -11.45
CA LYS A 113 8.82 -6.77 -12.43
C LYS A 113 8.68 -6.26 -13.86
N ASN A 114 7.44 -6.10 -14.31
CA ASN A 114 7.11 -5.77 -15.71
C ASN A 114 6.25 -4.51 -15.85
N LYS A 115 6.15 -3.70 -14.78
CA LYS A 115 5.24 -2.56 -14.75
C LYS A 115 6.00 -1.35 -14.22
N PRO A 116 6.17 -0.27 -15.01
CA PRO A 116 6.76 0.97 -14.52
C PRO A 116 6.09 1.39 -13.22
N THR A 117 6.90 1.57 -12.17
CA THR A 117 6.39 1.77 -10.82
C THR A 117 7.09 2.94 -10.16
N VAL A 118 6.31 3.85 -9.59
CA VAL A 118 6.75 4.91 -8.68
C VAL A 118 6.37 4.49 -7.26
N PHE A 119 7.30 4.62 -6.31
CA PHE A 119 7.00 4.46 -4.89
C PHE A 119 7.06 5.83 -4.21
N THR A 120 5.89 6.42 -3.95
CA THR A 120 5.77 7.67 -3.21
C THR A 120 5.81 7.39 -1.71
N LEU A 121 6.88 7.81 -1.04
CA LEU A 121 7.10 7.57 0.38
C LEU A 121 6.37 8.63 1.22
N HIS A 122 5.34 8.22 1.98
CA HIS A 122 4.63 9.10 2.94
C HIS A 122 5.09 8.87 4.38
N ASP A 123 5.83 7.79 4.62
CA ASP A 123 6.36 7.39 5.90
C ASP A 123 7.72 6.69 5.71
N MET A 124 8.38 6.39 6.83
CA MET A 124 9.70 5.77 6.85
C MET A 124 9.67 4.25 6.75
N TRP A 125 8.48 3.64 6.61
CA TRP A 125 8.31 2.20 6.67
C TRP A 125 9.16 1.45 5.62
N PRO A 126 9.27 1.90 4.35
CA PRO A 126 9.97 1.14 3.31
C PRO A 126 11.46 0.92 3.54
N PHE A 127 12.10 1.73 4.38
CA PHE A 127 13.54 1.63 4.66
C PHE A 127 13.87 1.39 6.14
N THR A 128 12.89 1.50 7.05
CA THR A 128 13.04 1.13 8.47
C THR A 128 12.40 -0.21 8.81
N GLY A 129 11.61 -0.78 7.90
CA GLY A 129 10.91 -2.06 8.05
C GLY A 129 9.60 -2.00 8.83
N HIS A 130 9.44 -1.05 9.77
CA HIS A 130 8.22 -0.94 10.60
C HIS A 130 7.89 0.47 11.10
N CYS A 131 8.86 1.40 11.15
CA CYS A 131 8.62 2.72 11.72
C CYS A 131 7.89 3.61 10.72
N ALA A 132 6.75 4.19 11.13
CA ALA A 132 6.12 5.26 10.35
C ALA A 132 7.00 6.53 10.38
N VAL A 133 7.52 6.87 11.56
CA VAL A 133 8.52 7.93 11.76
C VAL A 133 9.44 7.43 12.87
N SER A 134 10.76 7.43 12.64
CA SER A 134 11.73 6.96 13.64
C SER A 134 12.13 8.04 14.65
N TYR A 135 11.96 9.31 14.29
CA TYR A 135 12.54 10.44 15.02
C TYR A 135 14.04 10.21 15.24
N ASP A 136 14.51 10.27 16.49
CA ASP A 136 15.89 10.00 16.91
C ASP A 136 16.17 8.51 17.23
N CYS A 137 15.19 7.62 17.05
CA CYS A 137 15.37 6.19 17.31
C CYS A 137 16.04 5.48 16.12
N ASP A 138 17.30 5.08 16.30
CA ASP A 138 18.07 4.35 15.28
C ASP A 138 18.07 2.82 15.45
N ARG A 139 17.26 2.29 16.37
CA ARG A 139 17.22 0.85 16.67
C ARG A 139 16.81 -0.02 15.47
N TRP A 140 16.08 0.53 14.50
CA TRP A 140 15.71 -0.17 13.27
C TRP A 140 16.93 -0.67 12.46
N LYS A 141 18.11 -0.07 12.65
CA LYS A 141 19.37 -0.47 11.99
C LYS A 141 19.99 -1.73 12.59
N ILE A 142 19.79 -1.97 13.89
CA ILE A 142 20.53 -3.00 14.66
C ILE A 142 19.62 -4.06 15.30
N GLY A 143 18.31 -3.81 15.34
CA GLY A 143 17.33 -4.64 16.02
C GLY A 143 16.32 -3.79 16.78
N CYS A 144 15.05 -3.90 16.40
CA CYS A 144 13.97 -3.10 16.99
C CYS A 144 13.27 -3.86 18.12
N ALA A 145 13.17 -3.22 19.28
CA ALA A 145 12.32 -3.63 20.40
C ALA A 145 12.00 -2.41 21.27
N ARG A 146 10.87 -2.47 22.00
CA ARG A 146 10.43 -1.45 22.98
C ARG A 146 10.57 -0.04 22.41
N CYS A 147 9.80 0.29 21.38
CA CYS A 147 9.85 1.61 20.72
C CYS A 147 9.62 2.73 21.74
N PRO A 148 10.34 3.87 21.64
CA PRO A 148 10.21 4.96 22.60
C PRO A 148 9.03 5.89 22.28
N TYR A 149 8.44 5.74 21.09
CA TYR A 149 7.34 6.49 20.52
C TYR A 149 6.24 5.52 20.07
#